data_AF-A0AA43JPZ9-F1
#
_entry.id   AF-A0AA43JPZ9-F1
#
_cell.length_a   1.000
_cell.length_b   1.000
_cell.length_c   1.000
_cell.angle_alpha   90.00
_cell.angle_beta   90.00
_cell.angle_gamma   90.00
#
_symmetry.space_group_name_H-M   'P 1'
#
loop_
_entity.id
_entity.type
_entity.pdbx_description
1 polymer ?
#
loop_
_entity_poly.entity_id
_entity_poly.type
_entity_poly.pdbx_seq_one_letter_code
_entity_poly.pdbx_strand_id
1 'polypeptide(L)'
;MEIARRQKSVNDFSRKCGISNSLMISYLNGKSLPGLENLLKMAAAAQVSVQWLASGLGPVAADAEMLKSGRQREEAARRLAMVEKWVEGARVLAGQRISPNLLRDIHSFAYLNNLGQEQTADLVLKWGSAGRQDRSLDYELLRQVVRTVEELLEEACVMLPLEKKADIIALVYESSLGDGTGAIDKTRALKLINLAR
;
A
#
# COMPACT_ATOMS: atom_id res chain seq x y z
N MET A 1 -13.84 -24.00 -22.32
CA MET A 1 -12.41 -24.32 -22.30
C MET A 1 -11.80 -24.14 -23.70
N GLU A 2 -11.34 -22.93 -24.04
CA GLU A 2 -10.77 -22.61 -25.38
C GLU A 2 -9.38 -23.24 -25.65
N ILE A 3 -8.67 -23.67 -24.61
CA ILE A 3 -7.26 -24.08 -24.68
C ILE A 3 -7.04 -25.34 -25.54
N ALA A 4 -7.99 -26.28 -25.50
CA ALA A 4 -7.89 -27.52 -26.28
C ALA A 4 -7.99 -27.28 -27.80
N ARG A 5 -8.61 -26.17 -28.23
CA ARG A 5 -8.75 -25.82 -29.65
C ARG A 5 -7.46 -25.28 -30.27
N ARG A 6 -6.51 -24.82 -29.45
CA ARG A 6 -5.19 -24.34 -29.90
C ARG A 6 -4.12 -25.44 -29.97
N GLN A 7 -4.46 -26.67 -29.56
CA GLN A 7 -3.55 -27.82 -29.56
C GLN A 7 -3.85 -28.73 -30.75
N LYS A 8 -2.82 -29.43 -31.25
CA LYS A 8 -2.94 -30.31 -32.42
C LYS A 8 -3.96 -31.43 -32.23
N SER A 9 -4.11 -31.94 -31.00
CA SER A 9 -5.16 -32.87 -30.60
C SER A 9 -5.37 -32.87 -29.08
N VAL A 10 -6.55 -33.31 -28.61
CA VAL A 10 -6.83 -33.47 -27.17
C VAL A 10 -5.91 -34.52 -26.54
N ASN A 11 -5.54 -35.56 -27.30
CA ASN A 11 -4.64 -36.61 -26.85
C ASN A 11 -3.22 -36.07 -26.61
N ASP A 12 -2.70 -35.25 -27.52
CA ASP A 12 -1.38 -34.62 -27.34
C ASP A 12 -1.35 -33.68 -26.14
N PHE A 13 -2.42 -32.92 -25.95
CA PHE A 13 -2.54 -32.04 -24.78
C PHE A 13 -2.64 -32.83 -23.47
N SER A 14 -3.38 -33.94 -23.46
CA SER A 14 -3.49 -34.85 -22.31
C SER A 14 -2.12 -35.41 -21.91
N ARG A 15 -1.35 -35.89 -22.90
CA ARG A 15 0.03 -36.35 -22.70
C ARG A 15 0.94 -35.25 -22.17
N LYS A 16 0.84 -34.04 -22.71
CA LYS A 16 1.64 -32.88 -22.28
C LYS A 16 1.33 -32.47 -20.83
N CYS A 17 0.08 -32.59 -20.40
CA CYS A 17 -0.35 -32.28 -19.05
C CYS A 17 -0.11 -33.42 -18.04
N GLY A 18 0.24 -34.62 -18.49
CA GLY A 18 0.30 -35.81 -17.62
C GLY A 18 -1.06 -36.23 -17.06
N ILE A 19 -2.14 -35.95 -17.80
CA ILE A 19 -3.53 -36.25 -17.42
C ILE A 19 -4.06 -37.31 -18.40
N SER A 20 -4.84 -38.27 -17.92
CA SER A 20 -5.42 -39.29 -18.81
C SER A 20 -6.37 -38.66 -19.83
N ASN A 21 -6.36 -39.15 -21.07
CA ASN A 21 -7.18 -38.61 -22.16
C ASN A 21 -8.69 -38.64 -21.81
N SER A 22 -9.16 -39.70 -21.16
CA SER A 22 -10.54 -39.82 -20.69
C SER A 22 -10.91 -38.74 -19.65
N LEU A 23 -10.01 -38.43 -18.72
CA LEU A 23 -10.23 -37.41 -17.70
C LEU A 23 -10.16 -36.00 -18.29
N MET A 24 -9.22 -35.76 -19.22
CA MET A 24 -9.14 -34.50 -19.97
C MET A 24 -10.41 -34.24 -20.78
N ILE A 25 -10.94 -35.25 -21.47
CA ILE A 25 -12.21 -35.15 -22.21
C ILE A 25 -13.38 -34.85 -21.25
N SER A 26 -13.38 -35.45 -20.06
CA SER A 26 -14.37 -35.15 -19.01
C SER A 26 -14.34 -33.67 -18.59
N TYR A 27 -13.13 -33.12 -18.40
CA TYR A 27 -12.93 -31.71 -18.06
C TYR A 27 -13.35 -30.76 -19.18
N LEU A 28 -12.96 -31.05 -20.42
CA LEU A 28 -13.28 -30.20 -21.57
C LEU A 28 -14.78 -30.19 -21.90
N ASN A 29 -15.47 -31.31 -21.66
CA ASN A 29 -16.92 -31.45 -21.84
C ASN A 29 -17.73 -30.98 -20.62
N GLY A 30 -17.08 -30.48 -19.57
CA GLY A 30 -17.74 -29.95 -18.39
C GLY A 30 -18.42 -31.01 -17.51
N LYS A 31 -18.12 -32.30 -17.70
CA LYS A 31 -18.66 -33.39 -16.87
C LYS A 31 -18.06 -33.40 -15.47
N SER A 32 -16.85 -32.86 -15.32
CA SER A 32 -16.17 -32.69 -14.04
C SER A 32 -15.25 -31.47 -14.09
N LEU A 33 -14.96 -30.87 -12.93
CA LEU A 33 -14.02 -29.76 -12.83
C LEU A 33 -12.63 -30.28 -12.45
N PRO A 34 -11.55 -29.75 -13.05
CA PRO A 34 -10.21 -30.05 -12.62
C PRO A 34 -9.96 -29.49 -11.21
N GLY A 35 -9.42 -30.31 -10.31
CA GLY A 35 -8.87 -29.83 -9.05
C GLY A 35 -7.63 -28.96 -9.28
N LEU A 36 -7.19 -28.25 -8.24
CA LEU A 36 -6.07 -27.30 -8.31
C LEU A 36 -4.81 -27.89 -8.95
N GLU A 37 -4.44 -29.11 -8.61
CA GLU A 37 -3.25 -29.77 -9.15
C GLU A 37 -3.33 -29.97 -10.68
N ASN A 38 -4.46 -30.45 -11.18
CA ASN A 38 -4.67 -30.65 -12.61
C ASN A 38 -4.81 -29.32 -13.35
N LEU A 39 -5.41 -28.32 -12.70
CA LEU A 39 -5.50 -26.95 -13.21
C LEU A 39 -4.10 -26.33 -13.40
N LEU A 40 -3.20 -26.52 -12.43
CA LEU A 40 -1.80 -26.07 -12.51
C LEU A 40 -1.02 -26.76 -13.64
N LYS A 41 -1.19 -28.08 -13.79
CA LYS A 41 -0.59 -28.84 -14.90
C LYS A 41 -1.07 -28.34 -16.26
N MET A 42 -2.37 -28.07 -16.40
CA MET A 42 -2.97 -27.54 -17.62
C MET A 42 -2.50 -26.11 -17.92
N ALA A 43 -2.43 -25.24 -16.90
CA ALA A 43 -1.93 -23.87 -17.03
C ALA A 43 -0.46 -23.85 -17.50
N ALA A 44 0.40 -24.66 -16.88
CA ALA A 44 1.80 -24.78 -17.26
C ALA A 44 1.98 -25.31 -18.69
N ALA A 45 1.26 -26.38 -19.05
CA ALA A 45 1.33 -26.97 -20.39
C ALA A 45 0.82 -26.04 -21.50
N ALA A 46 -0.15 -25.19 -21.18
CA ALA A 46 -0.72 -24.20 -22.10
C ALA A 46 -0.04 -22.82 -22.03
N GLN A 47 0.92 -22.63 -21.13
CA GLN A 47 1.57 -21.34 -20.83
C GLN A 47 0.57 -20.21 -20.55
N VAL A 48 -0.51 -20.53 -19.84
CA VAL A 48 -1.54 -19.57 -19.45
C VAL A 48 -1.57 -19.35 -17.95
N SER A 49 -2.15 -18.24 -17.50
CA SER A 49 -2.38 -18.03 -16.07
C SER A 49 -3.49 -18.97 -15.56
N VAL A 50 -3.32 -19.44 -14.32
CA VAL A 50 -4.31 -20.26 -13.61
C VAL A 50 -5.63 -19.51 -13.46
N GLN A 51 -5.55 -18.20 -13.19
CA GLN A 51 -6.71 -17.32 -13.05
C GLN A 51 -7.50 -17.25 -14.36
N TRP A 52 -6.82 -17.03 -15.50
CA TRP A 52 -7.47 -17.03 -16.80
C TRP A 52 -8.06 -18.40 -17.14
N LEU A 53 -7.36 -19.49 -16.82
CA LEU A 53 -7.87 -20.84 -17.03
C LEU A 53 -9.12 -21.16 -16.19
N ALA A 54 -9.16 -20.72 -14.93
CA ALA A 54 -10.26 -21.00 -14.00
C ALA A 54 -11.48 -20.12 -14.24
N SER A 55 -11.28 -18.84 -14.57
CA SER A 55 -12.34 -17.83 -14.59
C SER A 55 -12.61 -17.23 -15.98
N GLY A 56 -11.69 -17.41 -16.94
CA GLY A 56 -11.71 -16.67 -18.21
C GLY A 56 -11.33 -15.19 -18.07
N LEU A 57 -10.99 -14.73 -16.86
CA LEU A 57 -10.64 -13.35 -16.54
C LEU A 57 -9.14 -13.20 -16.30
N GLY A 58 -8.63 -12.01 -16.58
CA GLY A 58 -7.23 -11.67 -16.36
C GLY A 58 -6.30 -12.02 -17.55
N PRO A 59 -4.99 -11.84 -17.37
CA PRO A 59 -4.01 -12.00 -18.44
C PRO A 59 -3.89 -13.46 -18.86
N VAL A 60 -3.94 -13.69 -20.18
CA VAL A 60 -3.88 -15.03 -20.78
C VAL A 60 -2.59 -15.73 -20.41
N ALA A 61 -1.45 -15.04 -20.45
CA ALA A 61 -0.14 -15.64 -20.22
C ALA A 61 0.42 -15.28 -18.84
N ALA A 62 0.98 -16.28 -18.13
CA ALA A 62 1.52 -16.09 -16.78
C ALA A 62 2.81 -15.24 -16.76
N ASP A 63 3.59 -15.30 -17.83
CA ASP A 63 4.77 -14.48 -18.08
C ASP A 63 4.40 -13.00 -18.31
N ALA A 64 3.25 -12.71 -18.90
CA ALA A 64 2.78 -11.34 -19.15
C ALA A 64 2.52 -10.57 -17.84
N GLU A 65 2.07 -11.23 -16.77
CA GLU A 65 2.02 -10.62 -15.43
C GLU A 65 3.42 -10.45 -14.85
N MET A 66 4.25 -11.49 -14.86
CA MET A 66 5.61 -11.40 -14.34
C MET A 66 6.42 -10.29 -15.04
N LEU A 67 6.27 -10.13 -16.35
CA LEU A 67 6.91 -9.09 -17.15
C LEU A 67 6.33 -7.69 -16.89
N LYS A 68 5.05 -7.57 -16.54
CA LYS A 68 4.43 -6.31 -16.12
C LYS A 68 4.89 -5.92 -14.72
N SER A 69 4.85 -6.85 -13.76
CA SER A 69 5.33 -6.62 -12.39
C SER A 69 6.83 -6.38 -12.36
N GLY A 70 7.60 -7.07 -13.20
CA GLY A 70 9.04 -6.85 -13.37
C GLY A 70 9.35 -5.46 -13.93
N ARG A 71 8.68 -5.05 -15.03
CA ARG A 71 8.82 -3.70 -15.58
C ARG A 71 8.39 -2.62 -14.59
N GLN A 72 7.27 -2.81 -13.89
CA GLN A 72 6.80 -1.87 -12.87
C GLN A 72 7.79 -1.73 -11.71
N ARG A 73 8.42 -2.82 -11.26
CA ARG A 73 9.47 -2.78 -10.24
C ARG A 73 10.72 -2.05 -10.74
N GLU A 74 11.12 -2.30 -11.97
CA GLU A 74 12.28 -1.63 -12.58
C GLU A 74 12.03 -0.14 -12.79
N GLU A 75 10.84 0.23 -13.25
CA GLU A 75 10.42 1.62 -13.43
C GLU A 75 10.29 2.36 -12.09
N ALA A 76 9.72 1.71 -11.06
CA ALA A 76 9.69 2.21 -9.69
C ALA A 76 11.10 2.45 -9.14
N ALA A 77 12.03 1.51 -9.35
CA ALA A 77 13.42 1.64 -8.92
C ALA A 77 14.15 2.80 -9.62
N ARG A 78 13.97 2.93 -10.95
CA ARG A 78 14.52 4.06 -11.72
C ARG A 78 13.98 5.39 -11.23
N ARG A 79 12.68 5.43 -10.92
CA ARG A 79 12.02 6.63 -10.42
C ARG A 79 12.50 7.01 -9.02
N LEU A 80 12.64 6.05 -8.13
CA LEU A 80 13.18 6.27 -6.78
C LEU A 80 14.61 6.83 -6.84
N ALA A 81 15.46 6.28 -7.72
CA ALA A 81 16.81 6.79 -7.94
C ALA A 81 16.84 8.23 -8.48
N MET A 82 15.88 8.60 -9.34
CA MET A 82 15.75 10.00 -9.81
C MET A 82 15.34 10.94 -8.68
N VAL A 83 14.36 10.55 -7.86
CA VAL A 83 13.91 11.34 -6.70
C VAL A 83 15.06 11.53 -5.72
N GLU A 84 15.83 10.48 -5.44
CA GLU A 84 17.01 10.56 -4.57
C GLU A 84 18.04 11.56 -5.07
N LYS A 85 18.34 11.52 -6.37
CA LYS A 85 19.25 12.49 -6.99
C LYS A 85 18.73 13.92 -6.87
N TRP A 86 17.43 14.14 -7.04
CA TRP A 86 16.81 15.46 -6.91
C TRP A 86 16.84 15.98 -5.48
N VAL A 87 16.51 15.14 -4.50
CA VAL A 87 16.53 15.51 -3.08
C VAL A 87 17.95 15.85 -2.64
N GLU A 88 18.94 15.03 -3.03
CA GLU A 88 20.35 15.29 -2.69
C GLU A 88 20.86 16.59 -3.32
N GLY A 89 20.56 16.82 -4.61
CA GLY A 89 20.90 18.07 -5.28
C GLY A 89 20.28 19.30 -4.61
N ALA A 90 19.00 19.21 -4.23
CA ALA A 90 18.32 20.28 -3.52
C ALA A 90 18.87 20.50 -2.10
N ARG A 91 19.26 19.43 -1.39
CA ARG A 91 19.89 19.51 -0.07
C ARG A 91 21.20 20.29 -0.13
N VAL A 92 22.04 19.98 -1.13
CA VAL A 92 23.32 20.68 -1.34
C VAL A 92 23.09 22.16 -1.64
N LEU A 93 22.12 22.48 -2.52
CA LEU A 93 21.81 23.86 -2.90
C LEU A 93 21.21 24.66 -1.73
N ALA A 94 20.40 24.04 -0.88
CA ALA A 94 19.79 24.70 0.26
C ALA A 94 20.81 25.06 1.36
N GLY A 95 22.00 24.45 1.38
CA GLY A 95 23.04 24.73 2.39
C GLY A 95 22.61 24.44 3.84
N GLN A 96 21.49 23.73 4.04
CA GLN A 96 20.88 23.48 5.34
C GLN A 96 21.21 22.07 5.86
N ARG A 97 21.37 21.95 7.18
CA ARG A 97 21.40 20.65 7.86
C ARG A 97 19.98 20.09 7.95
N ILE A 98 19.58 19.34 6.94
CA ILE A 98 18.31 18.59 6.93
C ILE A 98 18.52 17.28 7.71
N SER A 99 17.60 16.95 8.63
CA SER A 99 17.68 15.70 9.38
C SER A 99 17.45 14.47 8.49
N PRO A 100 18.05 13.30 8.81
CA PRO A 100 17.86 12.08 8.02
C PRO A 100 16.41 11.59 7.93
N ASN A 101 15.60 11.84 8.96
CA ASN A 101 14.19 11.48 8.98
C ASN A 101 13.38 12.37 8.03
N LEU A 102 13.65 13.69 8.04
CA LEU A 102 12.99 14.63 7.13
C LEU A 102 13.36 14.34 5.66
N LEU A 103 14.60 13.93 5.38
CA LEU A 103 14.97 13.47 4.04
C LEU A 103 14.16 12.24 3.62
N ARG A 104 13.99 11.24 4.51
CA ARG A 104 13.18 10.06 4.22
C ARG A 104 11.71 10.41 3.92
N ASP A 105 11.16 11.35 4.66
CA ASP A 105 9.79 11.84 4.43
C ASP A 105 9.66 12.57 3.09
N ILE A 106 10.64 13.43 2.76
CA ILE A 106 10.69 14.14 1.47
C ILE A 106 10.80 13.14 0.32
N HIS A 107 11.67 12.13 0.41
CA HIS A 107 11.78 11.07 -0.58
C HIS A 107 10.46 10.33 -0.78
N SER A 108 9.84 9.90 0.32
CA SER A 108 8.59 9.15 0.29
C SER A 108 7.47 9.99 -0.32
N PHE A 109 7.37 11.26 0.08
CA PHE A 109 6.37 12.18 -0.42
C PHE A 109 6.56 12.48 -1.91
N ALA A 110 7.80 12.76 -2.35
CA ALA A 110 8.12 13.05 -3.75
C ALA A 110 7.85 11.83 -4.65
N TYR A 111 8.17 10.64 -4.17
CA TYR A 111 7.87 9.39 -4.87
C TYR A 111 6.36 9.14 -5.00
N LEU A 112 5.61 9.19 -3.89
CA LEU A 112 4.17 8.91 -3.87
C LEU A 112 3.35 9.93 -4.66
N ASN A 113 3.77 11.20 -4.67
CA ASN A 113 3.07 12.27 -5.39
C ASN A 113 3.63 12.53 -6.80
N ASN A 114 4.53 11.66 -7.28
CA ASN A 114 5.06 11.73 -8.63
C ASN A 114 5.73 13.10 -8.95
N LEU A 115 6.36 13.73 -7.96
CA LEU A 115 6.92 15.08 -8.10
C LEU A 115 8.10 15.11 -9.08
N GLY A 116 8.28 16.23 -9.78
CA GLY A 116 9.44 16.51 -10.64
C GLY A 116 10.60 17.17 -9.89
N GLN A 117 11.70 17.44 -10.59
CA GLN A 117 12.91 18.03 -10.01
C GLN A 117 12.65 19.38 -9.33
N GLU A 118 11.97 20.32 -10.00
CA GLU A 118 11.69 21.66 -9.47
C GLU A 118 10.76 21.61 -8.25
N GLN A 119 9.71 20.79 -8.31
CA GLN A 119 8.78 20.57 -7.20
C GLN A 119 9.46 19.92 -5.99
N THR A 120 10.39 18.99 -6.25
CA THR A 120 11.19 18.36 -5.19
C THR A 120 12.13 19.37 -4.55
N ALA A 121 12.74 20.26 -5.35
CA ALA A 121 13.60 21.32 -4.84
C ALA A 121 12.82 22.34 -4.01
N ASP A 122 11.64 22.77 -4.48
CA ASP A 122 10.74 23.63 -3.71
C ASP A 122 10.30 22.96 -2.40
N LEU A 123 9.98 21.67 -2.44
CA LEU A 123 9.62 20.89 -1.26
C LEU A 123 10.77 20.85 -0.23
N VAL A 124 12.01 20.60 -0.70
CA VAL A 124 13.21 20.58 0.15
C VAL A 124 13.48 21.96 0.76
N LEU A 125 13.35 23.03 -0.01
CA LEU A 125 13.50 24.39 0.50
C LEU A 125 12.41 24.72 1.51
N LYS A 126 11.15 24.41 1.21
CA LYS A 126 10.01 24.69 2.07
C LYS A 126 10.06 23.89 3.37
N TRP A 127 10.35 22.59 3.30
CA TRP A 127 10.36 21.71 4.48
C TRP A 127 11.67 21.81 5.27
N GLY A 128 12.78 22.10 4.59
CA GLY A 128 14.08 22.39 5.22
C GLY A 128 14.06 23.72 5.97
N SER A 129 13.55 24.80 5.36
CA SER A 129 13.46 26.12 5.99
C SER A 129 12.37 26.24 7.05
N ALA A 130 11.25 25.52 6.86
CA ALA A 130 10.20 25.46 7.88
C ALA A 130 10.63 24.71 9.14
N GLY A 131 11.83 24.10 9.15
CA GLY A 131 12.35 23.33 10.26
C GLY A 131 11.23 22.47 10.82
N ARG A 132 10.65 21.60 9.98
CA ARG A 132 9.54 20.73 10.38
C ARG A 132 10.02 20.07 11.65
N GLN A 133 9.54 20.56 12.80
CA GLN A 133 9.92 20.06 14.11
C GLN A 133 9.83 18.57 13.98
N ASP A 134 10.93 17.89 14.31
CA ASP A 134 11.01 16.45 14.32
C ASP A 134 9.72 15.95 14.96
N ARG A 135 8.73 15.56 14.13
CA ARG A 135 7.50 14.93 14.58
C ARG A 135 7.85 13.48 14.87
N SER A 136 8.98 13.27 15.57
CA SER A 136 9.17 12.12 16.41
C SER A 136 7.91 12.11 17.26
N LEU A 137 7.07 11.10 17.04
CA LEU A 137 5.85 10.92 17.80
C LEU A 137 6.27 11.01 19.27
N ASP A 138 5.77 12.01 19.99
CA ASP A 138 5.98 12.06 21.42
C ASP A 138 5.11 10.95 22.00
N TYR A 139 5.72 9.78 22.17
CA TYR A 139 5.05 8.58 22.65
C TYR A 139 4.44 8.78 24.03
N GLU A 140 5.05 9.63 24.87
CA GLU A 140 4.55 9.91 26.20
C GLU A 140 3.30 10.80 26.11
N LEU A 141 3.35 11.86 25.29
CA LEU A 141 2.19 12.71 25.03
C LEU A 141 1.05 11.93 24.39
N LEU A 142 1.32 11.10 23.37
CA LEU A 142 0.29 10.30 22.72
C LEU A 142 -0.36 9.34 23.72
N ARG A 143 0.43 8.69 24.57
CA ARG A 143 -0.09 7.79 25.61
C ARG A 143 -0.96 8.53 26.61
N GLN A 144 -0.57 9.74 27.01
CA GLN A 144 -1.37 10.59 27.90
C GLN A 144 -2.67 11.05 27.22
N VAL A 145 -2.62 11.38 25.92
CA VAL A 145 -3.81 11.77 25.13
C VAL A 145 -4.79 10.61 25.04
N VAL A 146 -4.33 9.42 24.65
CA VAL A 146 -5.18 8.23 24.57
C VAL A 146 -5.85 7.99 25.92
N ARG A 147 -5.06 7.95 27.00
CA ARG A 147 -5.60 7.73 28.35
C ARG A 147 -6.63 8.79 28.74
N THR A 148 -6.35 10.06 28.47
CA THR A 148 -7.27 11.16 28.82
C THR A 148 -8.58 11.05 28.04
N VAL A 149 -8.52 10.71 26.74
CA VAL A 149 -9.73 10.52 25.93
C VAL A 149 -10.56 9.34 26.42
N GLU A 150 -9.92 8.22 26.78
CA GLU A 150 -10.62 7.07 27.38
C GLU A 150 -11.31 7.43 28.70
N GLU A 151 -10.59 8.09 29.63
CA GLU A 151 -11.14 8.54 30.91
C GLU A 151 -12.37 9.45 30.69
N LEU A 152 -12.30 10.38 29.73
CA LEU A 152 -13.42 11.27 29.43
C LEU A 152 -14.60 10.58 28.74
N LEU A 153 -14.36 9.55 27.93
CA LEU A 153 -15.44 8.75 27.31
C LEU A 153 -16.15 7.87 28.34
N GLU A 154 -15.40 7.31 29.29
CA GLU A 154 -15.94 6.57 30.44
C GLU A 154 -16.77 7.50 31.33
N GLU A 155 -16.24 8.68 31.70
CA GLU A 155 -16.97 9.67 32.51
C GLU A 155 -18.25 10.17 31.83
N ALA A 156 -18.22 10.35 30.50
CA ALA A 156 -19.37 10.80 29.73
C ALA A 156 -20.37 9.67 29.41
N CYS A 157 -20.04 8.41 29.72
CA CYS A 157 -20.80 7.22 29.32
C CYS A 157 -21.12 7.17 27.81
N VAL A 158 -20.17 7.58 26.95
CA VAL A 158 -20.35 7.63 25.49
C VAL A 158 -19.56 6.51 24.80
N MET A 159 -20.27 5.69 24.04
CA MET A 159 -19.67 4.69 23.15
C MET A 159 -19.48 5.27 21.76
N LEU A 160 -18.21 5.43 21.33
CA LEU A 160 -17.86 5.89 19.99
C LEU A 160 -17.37 4.73 19.11
N PRO A 161 -17.69 4.74 17.80
CA PRO A 161 -17.03 3.90 16.81
C PRO A 161 -15.51 4.12 16.78
N LEU A 162 -14.75 3.06 16.45
CA LEU A 162 -13.27 3.08 16.45
C LEU A 162 -12.68 4.20 15.58
N GLU A 163 -13.29 4.49 14.43
CA GLU A 163 -12.84 5.55 13.51
C GLU A 163 -12.94 6.93 14.16
N LYS A 164 -14.11 7.29 14.71
CA LYS A 164 -14.31 8.57 15.40
C LYS A 164 -13.40 8.73 16.61
N LYS A 165 -13.09 7.63 17.29
CA LYS A 165 -12.18 7.62 18.44
C LYS A 165 -10.74 7.93 18.01
N ALA A 166 -10.29 7.35 16.90
CA ALA A 166 -8.98 7.66 16.32
C ALA A 166 -8.88 9.12 15.90
N ASP A 167 -9.94 9.68 15.31
CA ASP A 167 -9.99 11.09 14.91
C ASP A 167 -9.89 12.03 16.12
N ILE A 168 -10.61 11.75 17.21
CA ILE A 168 -10.53 12.55 18.44
C ILE A 168 -9.12 12.48 19.04
N ILE A 169 -8.52 11.29 19.10
CA ILE A 169 -7.15 11.12 19.62
C ILE A 169 -6.16 11.93 18.78
N ALA A 170 -6.26 11.87 17.45
CA ALA A 170 -5.40 12.64 16.56
C ALA A 170 -5.57 14.16 16.76
N LEU A 171 -6.80 14.65 16.85
CA LEU A 171 -7.10 16.08 17.05
C LEU A 171 -6.59 16.60 18.40
N VAL A 172 -6.77 15.83 19.48
CA VAL A 172 -6.28 16.22 20.81
C VAL A 172 -4.75 16.20 20.86
N TYR A 173 -4.13 15.22 20.20
CA TYR A 173 -2.66 15.14 20.10
C TYR A 173 -2.08 16.33 19.32
N GLU A 174 -2.66 16.67 18.16
CA GLU A 174 -2.23 17.82 17.36
C GLU A 174 -2.42 19.15 18.09
N SER A 175 -3.51 19.33 18.85
CA SER A 175 -3.70 20.51 19.68
C SER A 175 -2.66 20.61 20.79
N SER A 176 -2.30 19.48 21.41
CA SER A 176 -1.35 19.46 22.54
C SER A 176 0.10 19.68 22.09
N LEU A 177 0.42 19.38 20.83
CA LEU A 177 1.68 19.72 20.18
C LEU A 177 1.85 21.24 19.98
N GLY A 178 0.77 21.97 19.69
CA GLY A 178 0.82 23.40 19.38
C GLY A 178 1.06 24.30 20.60
N ASP A 179 0.66 23.85 21.79
CA ASP A 179 0.68 24.67 23.01
C ASP A 179 2.05 24.65 23.72
N GLY A 180 3.03 23.87 23.25
CA GLY A 180 4.43 23.85 23.72
C GLY A 180 4.65 23.39 25.18
N THR A 181 3.58 23.22 25.94
CA THR A 181 3.56 22.83 27.35
C THR A 181 3.40 21.32 27.53
N GLY A 182 3.01 20.58 26.47
CA GLY A 182 2.64 19.17 26.56
C GLY A 182 1.42 18.91 27.44
N ALA A 183 0.73 19.96 27.90
CA ALA A 183 -0.44 19.84 28.76
C ALA A 183 -1.69 19.59 27.90
N ILE A 184 -2.41 18.53 28.23
CA ILE A 184 -3.63 18.15 27.51
C ILE A 184 -4.80 19.02 28.00
N ASP A 185 -5.37 19.82 27.11
CA ASP A 185 -6.58 20.59 27.40
C ASP A 185 -7.81 19.68 27.43
N LYS A 186 -8.12 19.17 28.64
CA LYS A 186 -9.30 18.34 28.91
C LYS A 186 -10.61 19.01 28.50
N THR A 187 -10.70 20.34 28.56
CA THR A 187 -11.90 21.10 28.19
C THR A 187 -12.16 21.04 26.69
N ARG A 188 -11.10 21.15 25.89
CA ARG A 188 -11.17 20.98 24.43
C ARG A 188 -11.47 19.54 24.04
N ALA A 189 -10.83 18.56 24.68
CA ALA A 189 -11.12 17.14 24.45
C ALA A 189 -12.60 16.81 24.70
N LEU A 190 -13.17 17.30 25.80
CA LEU A 190 -14.61 17.16 26.10
C LEU A 190 -15.52 17.81 25.06
N LYS A 191 -15.15 18.98 24.51
CA LYS A 191 -15.91 19.61 23.41
C LYS A 191 -15.90 18.76 22.16
N LEU A 192 -14.76 18.18 21.80
CA LEU A 192 -14.64 17.31 20.63
C LEU A 192 -15.45 16.02 20.79
N ILE A 193 -15.44 15.41 21.98
CA ILE A 193 -16.27 14.24 22.30
C ILE A 193 -17.75 14.57 22.16
N ASN A 194 -18.19 15.72 22.68
CA ASN A 194 -19.58 16.16 22.56
C ASN A 194 -20.02 16.49 21.13
N LEU A 195 -19.09 16.93 20.26
CA LEU A 195 -19.35 17.17 18.84
C LEU A 195 -19.39 15.88 18.01
N ALA A 196 -18.73 14.83 18.48
CA ALA A 196 -18.64 13.54 17.79
C ALA A 196 -19.78 12.56 18.13
N ARG A 197 -20.52 12.85 19.21
CA ARG A 197 -21.76 12.17 19.63
C ARG A 197 -22.83 12.25 18.54
#